data_AF-A0A090AGV7-F1
#
_entry.id   AF-A0A090AGV7-F1
#
_cell.length_a   1.000
_cell.length_b   1.000
_cell.length_c   1.000
_cell.angle_alpha   90.00
_cell.angle_beta   90.00
_cell.angle_gamma   90.00
#
_symmetry.space_group_name_H-M   'P 1'
#
loop_
_entity.id
_entity.type
_entity.pdbx_description
1 polymer ?
#
loop_
_entity_poly.entity_id
_entity_poly.type
_entity_poly.pdbx_seq_one_letter_code
_entity_poly.pdbx_strand_id
1 'polypeptide(L)'
;MTISSKELEQWLKKLELEQHNQELTLNDLNNLEQEVRELEEILAKINDSYTLATTEPESDYSHLRDLTEIEKFERKLAHIDEEFEQQPSQQPEPQVPPPKESVTKLPPKPTTATPVATPTGYVICLMFNPKAPPEWSGKGWCEPGKGMRYTNPALAKNTLQKLKNQWPDYPLKIFKR
;
A
#
# COMPACT_ATOMS: atom_id res chain seq x y z
N MET A 1 -33.74 41.31 -35.77
CA MET A 1 -33.98 40.95 -34.35
C MET A 1 -33.11 41.87 -33.52
N THR A 2 -33.70 42.79 -32.79
CA THR A 2 -32.97 43.69 -31.87
C THR A 2 -32.87 42.98 -30.51
N ILE A 3 -31.66 42.66 -30.07
CA ILE A 3 -31.42 42.15 -28.72
C ILE A 3 -31.91 43.21 -27.73
N SER A 4 -32.66 42.79 -26.71
CA SER A 4 -33.20 43.73 -25.74
C SER A 4 -32.10 44.23 -24.80
N SER A 5 -32.17 45.49 -24.38
CA SER A 5 -31.19 46.09 -23.44
C SER A 5 -30.97 45.23 -22.19
N LYS A 6 -32.04 44.57 -21.72
CA LYS A 6 -32.00 43.70 -20.53
C LYS A 6 -31.16 42.44 -20.75
N GLU A 7 -31.22 41.84 -21.94
CA GLU A 7 -30.40 40.67 -22.27
C GLU A 7 -28.92 41.03 -22.33
N LEU A 8 -28.61 42.23 -22.83
CA LEU A 8 -27.23 42.75 -22.85
C LEU A 8 -26.69 42.94 -21.43
N GLU A 9 -27.47 43.55 -20.54
CA GLU A 9 -27.10 43.75 -19.14
C GLU A 9 -26.88 42.43 -18.39
N GLN A 10 -27.75 41.44 -18.64
CA GLN A 10 -27.58 40.10 -18.06
C GLN A 10 -26.31 39.42 -18.57
N TRP A 11 -26.01 39.57 -19.86
CA TRP A 11 -24.81 39.01 -20.46
C TRP A 11 -23.54 39.67 -19.92
N LEU A 12 -23.55 40.99 -19.74
CA LEU A 12 -22.46 41.74 -19.12
C LEU A 12 -22.18 41.25 -17.69
N LYS A 13 -23.22 41.13 -16.85
CA LYS A 13 -23.05 40.61 -15.47
C LYS A 13 -22.49 39.20 -15.44
N LYS A 14 -22.90 38.34 -16.38
CA LYS A 14 -22.37 36.99 -16.48
C LYS A 14 -20.89 37.01 -16.83
N LEU A 15 -20.47 37.87 -17.75
CA LEU A 15 -19.07 38.03 -18.11
C LEU A 15 -18.22 38.59 -16.97
N GLU A 16 -18.73 39.57 -16.22
CA GLU A 16 -18.04 40.11 -15.05
C GLU A 16 -17.82 39.05 -13.98
N LEU A 17 -18.86 38.23 -13.71
CA LEU A 17 -18.76 37.11 -12.77
C LEU A 17 -17.74 36.06 -13.24
N GLU A 18 -17.77 35.73 -14.52
CA GLU A 18 -16.85 34.77 -15.12
C GLU A 18 -15.41 35.28 -15.07
N GLN A 19 -15.16 36.55 -15.39
CA GLN A 19 -13.85 37.18 -15.27
C GLN A 19 -13.32 37.14 -13.84
N HIS A 20 -14.16 37.48 -12.86
CA HIS A 20 -13.78 37.41 -11.45
C HIS A 20 -13.42 35.99 -11.01
N ASN A 21 -14.18 34.99 -11.47
CA ASN A 21 -13.90 33.59 -11.16
C ASN A 21 -12.58 33.11 -11.80
N GLN A 22 -12.30 33.54 -13.03
CA GLN A 22 -11.03 33.27 -13.70
C GLN A 22 -9.85 33.91 -12.97
N GLU A 23 -10.01 35.13 -12.46
CA GLU A 23 -8.98 35.82 -11.67
C GLU A 23 -8.66 35.07 -10.37
N LEU A 24 -9.69 34.59 -9.66
CA LEU A 24 -9.51 33.75 -8.47
C LEU A 24 -8.76 32.46 -8.81
N THR A 25 -9.12 31.81 -9.91
CA THR A 25 -8.47 30.56 -10.35
C THR A 25 -7.01 30.79 -10.73
N LEU A 26 -6.69 31.92 -11.38
CA LEU A 26 -5.31 32.29 -11.70
C LEU A 26 -4.48 32.56 -10.44
N ASN A 27 -5.09 33.17 -9.43
CA ASN A 27 -4.41 33.39 -8.15
C ASN A 27 -4.10 32.06 -7.43
N ASP A 28 -5.05 31.11 -7.44
CA ASP A 28 -4.82 29.77 -6.88
C ASP A 28 -3.71 29.02 -7.61
N LEU A 29 -3.67 29.13 -8.94
CA LEU A 29 -2.59 28.53 -9.75
C LEU A 29 -1.22 29.17 -9.46
N ASN A 30 -1.17 30.48 -9.26
CA ASN A 30 0.06 31.18 -8.91
C ASN A 30 0.57 30.77 -7.51
N ASN A 31 -0.35 30.59 -6.54
CA ASN A 31 0.00 30.06 -5.22
C ASN A 31 0.57 28.64 -5.31
N LEU A 32 -0.03 27.78 -6.15
CA LEU A 32 0.48 26.43 -6.39
C LEU A 32 1.86 26.45 -7.06
N GLU A 33 2.08 27.33 -8.04
CA GLU A 33 3.38 27.50 -8.70
C GLU A 33 4.47 27.93 -7.69
N GLN A 34 4.11 28.79 -6.73
CA GLN A 34 5.02 29.18 -5.66
C GLN A 34 5.36 27.99 -4.75
N GLU A 35 4.37 27.21 -4.32
CA GLU A 35 4.60 26.02 -3.48
C GLU A 35 5.49 24.98 -4.17
N VAL A 36 5.29 24.76 -5.48
CA VAL A 36 6.15 23.87 -6.26
C VAL A 36 7.61 24.37 -6.28
N ARG A 37 7.83 25.67 -6.48
CA ARG A 37 9.18 26.25 -6.44
C ARG A 37 9.85 26.07 -5.07
N GLU A 38 9.10 26.24 -3.99
CA GLU A 38 9.62 26.04 -2.62
C GLU A 38 10.03 24.57 -2.39
N LEU A 39 9.22 23.61 -2.85
CA LEU A 39 9.54 22.19 -2.77
C LEU A 39 10.76 21.81 -3.62
N GLU A 40 10.89 22.36 -4.83
CA GLU A 40 12.07 22.16 -5.68
C GLU A 40 13.35 22.68 -5.01
N GLU A 41 13.30 23.83 -4.35
CA GLU A 41 14.44 24.38 -3.60
C GLU A 41 14.82 23.48 -2.42
N ILE A 42 13.84 22.94 -1.69
CA ILE A 42 14.08 21.99 -0.59
C ILE A 42 14.74 20.71 -1.12
N LEU A 43 14.23 20.16 -2.23
CA LEU A 43 14.80 18.95 -2.84
C LEU A 43 16.23 19.17 -3.33
N ALA A 44 16.53 20.32 -3.92
CA ALA A 44 17.89 20.68 -4.33
C ALA A 44 18.85 20.68 -3.13
N LYS A 45 18.45 21.31 -2.01
CA LYS A 45 19.25 21.34 -0.76
C LYS A 45 19.51 19.94 -0.20
N ILE A 46 18.51 19.05 -0.25
CA ILE A 46 18.67 17.67 0.20
C ILE A 46 19.66 16.93 -0.70
N ASN A 47 19.52 17.06 -2.02
CA ASN A 47 20.38 16.35 -2.97
C ASN A 47 21.87 16.77 -2.84
N ASP A 48 22.13 18.05 -2.62
CA ASP A 48 23.49 18.57 -2.38
C ASP A 48 24.07 18.07 -1.05
N SER A 49 23.23 17.89 -0.03
CA SER A 49 23.67 17.35 1.27
C SER A 49 24.02 15.85 1.20
N TYR A 50 23.36 15.06 0.35
CA TYR A 50 23.59 13.61 0.26
C TYR A 50 24.74 13.23 -0.66
N THR A 51 25.04 14.03 -1.69
CA THR A 51 26.15 13.74 -2.62
C THR A 51 27.53 13.81 -1.96
N LEU A 52 27.67 14.54 -0.85
CA LEU A 52 28.93 14.59 -0.08
C LEU A 52 29.14 13.37 0.84
N ALA A 53 28.09 12.62 1.19
CA ALA A 53 28.18 11.50 2.13
C ALA A 53 28.46 10.14 1.46
N THR A 54 28.29 10.03 0.14
CA THR A 54 28.41 8.74 -0.59
C THR A 54 29.78 8.52 -1.23
N THR A 55 30.80 9.29 -0.84
CA THR A 55 32.21 8.94 -1.11
C THR A 55 32.77 8.14 0.06
N GLU A 56 32.07 7.07 0.46
CA GLU A 56 32.77 6.03 1.22
C GLU A 56 33.70 5.29 0.26
N PRO A 57 34.98 5.09 0.63
CA PRO A 57 35.89 4.29 -0.17
C PRO A 57 35.27 2.89 -0.29
N GLU A 58 35.19 2.41 -1.52
CA GLU A 58 34.76 1.06 -1.89
C GLU A 58 35.43 0.06 -0.93
N SER A 59 34.67 -0.37 0.07
CA SER A 59 35.20 -1.21 1.13
C SER A 59 35.36 -2.59 0.52
N ASP A 60 36.62 -2.98 0.26
CA ASP A 60 36.93 -4.28 -0.30
C ASP A 60 36.67 -5.38 0.73
N TYR A 61 35.45 -5.91 0.69
CA TYR A 61 35.00 -7.03 1.52
C TYR A 61 35.48 -8.38 0.99
N SER A 62 36.43 -8.43 0.05
CA SER A 62 36.98 -9.68 -0.46
C SER A 62 37.59 -10.54 0.66
N HIS A 63 38.07 -9.93 1.74
CA HIS A 63 38.62 -10.61 2.91
C HIS A 63 37.57 -11.25 3.83
N LEU A 64 36.29 -10.87 3.73
CA LEU A 64 35.20 -11.44 4.53
C LEU A 64 34.56 -12.68 3.91
N ARG A 65 34.88 -13.01 2.65
CA ARG A 65 34.46 -14.26 2.03
C ARG A 65 35.43 -15.38 2.39
N ASP A 66 35.16 -16.09 3.49
CA ASP A 66 35.84 -17.36 3.76
C ASP A 66 35.32 -18.43 2.79
N LEU A 67 36.00 -18.57 1.66
CA LEU A 67 35.66 -19.54 0.62
C LEU A 67 35.69 -20.99 1.13
N THR A 68 36.48 -21.28 2.18
CA THR A 68 36.57 -22.63 2.75
C THR A 68 35.33 -23.01 3.55
N GLU A 69 34.75 -22.03 4.25
CA GLU A 69 33.51 -22.22 4.99
C GLU A 69 32.31 -22.41 4.03
N ILE A 70 32.28 -21.64 2.93
CA ILE A 70 31.27 -21.77 1.88
C ILE A 70 31.32 -23.18 1.25
N GLU A 71 32.50 -23.65 0.85
CA GLU A 71 32.66 -24.98 0.24
C GLU A 71 32.22 -26.11 1.20
N LYS A 72 32.47 -25.95 2.49
CA LYS A 72 32.01 -26.89 3.53
C LYS A 72 30.49 -26.93 3.64
N PHE A 73 29.81 -25.79 3.52
CA PHE A 73 28.36 -25.73 3.52
C PHE A 73 27.75 -26.32 2.24
N GLU A 74 28.36 -26.08 1.08
CA GLU A 74 27.93 -26.69 -0.18
C GLU A 74 28.00 -28.23 -0.12
N ARG A 75 29.09 -28.79 0.43
CA ARG A 75 29.20 -30.25 0.66
C ARG A 75 28.15 -30.79 1.62
N LYS A 76 27.82 -30.05 2.68
CA LYS A 76 26.78 -30.46 3.64
C LYS A 76 25.38 -30.44 3.02
N LEU A 77 25.08 -29.45 2.18
CA LEU A 77 23.79 -29.37 1.48
C LEU A 77 23.62 -30.52 0.50
N ALA A 78 24.65 -30.85 -0.28
CA ALA A 78 24.62 -31.98 -1.22
C ALA A 78 24.31 -33.32 -0.51
N HIS A 79 24.77 -33.51 0.72
CA HIS A 79 24.52 -34.73 1.48
C HIS A 79 23.07 -34.84 2.00
N ILE A 80 22.44 -33.71 2.32
CA ILE A 80 21.06 -33.68 2.83
C ILE A 80 20.06 -34.05 1.73
N ASP A 81 20.31 -33.61 0.49
CA ASP A 81 19.47 -33.98 -0.66
C ASP A 81 19.56 -35.49 -0.96
N GLU A 82 20.71 -36.12 -0.70
CA GLU A 82 20.93 -37.56 -0.91
C GLU A 82 20.24 -38.42 0.16
N GLU A 83 20.11 -37.93 1.40
CA GLU A 83 19.44 -38.66 2.49
C GLU A 83 17.89 -38.59 2.43
N PHE A 84 17.32 -37.62 1.70
CA PHE A 84 15.86 -37.46 1.60
C PHE A 84 15.18 -38.36 0.56
N GLU A 85 15.92 -39.02 -0.35
CA GLU A 85 15.34 -39.88 -1.39
C GLU A 85 15.02 -41.31 -0.95
N GLN A 86 15.42 -41.76 0.25
CA GLN A 86 15.28 -43.16 0.68
C GLN A 86 14.09 -43.49 1.60
N GLN A 87 13.09 -42.62 1.73
CA GLN A 87 11.89 -42.93 2.52
C GLN A 87 10.60 -42.95 1.66
N PRO A 88 10.09 -44.12 1.25
CA PRO A 88 8.78 -44.22 0.63
C PRO A 88 7.70 -44.00 1.71
N SER A 89 7.23 -42.77 1.85
CA SER A 89 6.08 -42.45 2.69
C SER A 89 4.79 -42.91 2.01
N GLN A 90 4.34 -44.12 2.37
CA GLN A 90 2.93 -44.47 2.31
C GLN A 90 2.17 -43.61 3.31
N GLN A 91 1.48 -42.58 2.84
CA GLN A 91 0.50 -41.85 3.63
C GLN A 91 -0.91 -42.14 3.09
N PRO A 92 -1.81 -42.73 3.90
CA PRO A 92 -3.22 -42.81 3.56
C PRO A 92 -3.88 -41.42 3.66
N GLU A 93 -4.65 -41.14 2.63
CA GLU A 93 -5.53 -40.00 2.40
C GLU A 93 -6.48 -39.70 3.58
N PRO A 94 -6.46 -38.49 4.17
CA PRO A 94 -7.47 -38.05 5.13
C PRO A 94 -8.73 -37.59 4.40
N GLN A 95 -9.83 -38.34 4.58
CA GLN A 95 -11.16 -37.95 4.11
C GLN A 95 -11.67 -36.72 4.87
N VAL A 96 -12.02 -35.67 4.11
CA VAL A 96 -12.65 -34.45 4.60
C VAL A 96 -14.18 -34.57 4.49
N PRO A 97 -14.96 -34.45 5.58
CA PRO A 97 -16.40 -34.27 5.48
C PRO A 97 -16.78 -32.80 5.20
N PRO A 98 -17.89 -32.53 4.49
CA PRO A 98 -18.28 -31.20 4.04
C PRO A 98 -18.87 -30.34 5.17
N PRO A 99 -18.63 -29.01 5.19
CA PRO A 99 -19.25 -28.11 6.14
C PRO A 99 -20.67 -27.72 5.70
N LYS A 100 -21.62 -27.88 6.62
CA LYS A 100 -23.02 -27.47 6.48
C LYS A 100 -23.14 -25.95 6.52
N GLU A 101 -23.86 -25.41 5.54
CA GLU A 101 -24.36 -24.04 5.52
C GLU A 101 -25.37 -23.82 6.66
N SER A 102 -25.30 -22.66 7.30
CA SER A 102 -26.38 -22.15 8.15
C SER A 102 -26.43 -20.63 8.03
N VAL A 103 -27.35 -20.18 7.21
CA VAL A 103 -27.80 -18.79 7.08
C VAL A 103 -28.61 -18.44 8.33
N THR A 104 -28.31 -17.34 9.01
CA THR A 104 -29.33 -16.63 9.80
C THR A 104 -29.08 -15.13 9.75
N LYS A 105 -30.16 -14.43 9.42
CA LYS A 105 -30.32 -13.00 9.19
C LYS A 105 -30.70 -12.27 10.49
N LEU A 106 -30.35 -10.98 10.52
CA LEU A 106 -31.07 -9.82 11.13
C LEU A 106 -30.74 -9.39 12.59
N PRO A 107 -31.00 -8.10 12.96
CA PRO A 107 -30.03 -7.16 13.56
C PRO A 107 -30.36 -6.77 15.03
N PRO A 108 -29.59 -5.85 15.65
CA PRO A 108 -30.22 -4.56 16.02
C PRO A 108 -29.31 -3.30 16.01
N LYS A 109 -30.01 -2.16 16.12
CA LYS A 109 -29.64 -0.73 16.22
C LYS A 109 -28.85 -0.36 17.51
N PRO A 110 -28.44 0.91 17.76
CA PRO A 110 -27.11 1.25 18.27
C PRO A 110 -27.11 1.82 19.71
N THR A 111 -25.90 2.16 20.17
CA THR A 111 -25.55 3.05 21.31
C THR A 111 -25.34 2.32 22.63
N THR A 112 -24.07 2.18 23.05
CA THR A 112 -23.51 2.81 24.26
C THR A 112 -22.00 2.53 24.27
N ALA A 113 -21.20 3.56 24.55
CA ALA A 113 -19.74 3.49 24.60
C ALA A 113 -19.27 2.72 25.84
N THR A 114 -18.58 1.62 25.59
CA THR A 114 -17.81 0.81 26.56
C THR A 114 -16.49 0.49 25.85
N PRO A 115 -15.32 0.41 26.52
CA PRO A 115 -14.06 0.10 25.84
C PRO A 115 -14.09 -1.38 25.40
N VAL A 116 -14.61 -1.59 24.19
CA VAL A 116 -14.79 -2.90 23.57
C VAL A 116 -13.41 -3.43 23.18
N ALA A 117 -13.08 -4.62 23.68
CA ALA A 117 -11.95 -5.42 23.22
C ALA A 117 -11.89 -5.37 21.69
N THR A 118 -10.84 -4.77 21.14
CA THR A 118 -10.71 -4.56 19.70
C THR A 118 -10.85 -5.90 18.98
N PRO A 119 -11.85 -6.06 18.09
CA PRO A 119 -12.06 -7.32 17.41
C PRO A 119 -10.83 -7.64 16.57
N THR A 120 -10.28 -8.84 16.79
CA THR A 120 -9.13 -9.36 16.06
C THR A 120 -9.47 -9.43 14.58
N GLY A 121 -8.71 -8.76 13.73
CA GLY A 121 -9.03 -8.57 12.31
C GLY A 121 -7.80 -8.74 11.42
N TYR A 122 -8.03 -9.03 10.15
CA TYR A 122 -6.97 -9.13 9.15
C TYR A 122 -6.92 -7.86 8.30
N VAL A 123 -5.74 -7.35 8.01
CA VAL A 123 -5.53 -6.19 7.13
C VAL A 123 -4.50 -6.53 6.06
N ILE A 124 -4.65 -5.96 4.87
CA ILE A 124 -3.68 -6.12 3.77
C ILE A 124 -2.79 -4.90 3.74
N CYS A 125 -1.48 -5.11 3.79
CA CYS A 125 -0.47 -4.07 3.89
C CYS A 125 0.49 -4.10 2.70
N LEU A 126 0.96 -2.91 2.31
CA LEU A 126 2.01 -2.71 1.32
C LEU A 126 3.37 -2.56 2.01
N MET A 127 4.33 -3.45 1.70
CA MET A 127 5.55 -3.65 2.49
C MET A 127 6.75 -2.80 2.05
N PHE A 128 6.57 -1.68 1.34
CA PHE A 128 7.69 -0.80 1.00
C PHE A 128 8.32 -0.14 2.24
N ASN A 129 7.52 0.13 3.28
CA ASN A 129 8.02 0.65 4.56
C ASN A 129 7.59 -0.29 5.72
N PRO A 130 8.50 -1.10 6.29
CA PRO A 130 8.14 -2.06 7.32
C PRO A 130 7.74 -1.42 8.66
N LYS A 131 8.11 -0.15 8.91
CA LYS A 131 7.80 0.54 10.17
C LYS A 131 6.34 1.01 10.24
N ALA A 132 5.80 1.44 9.11
CA ALA A 132 4.45 1.98 9.00
C ALA A 132 3.85 1.61 7.63
N PRO A 133 3.55 0.31 7.40
CA PRO A 133 3.12 -0.12 6.09
C PRO A 133 1.70 0.40 5.79
N PRO A 134 1.47 1.05 4.63
CA PRO A 134 0.14 1.49 4.23
C PRO A 134 -0.83 0.32 4.12
N GLU A 135 -2.09 0.55 4.50
CA GLU A 135 -3.13 -0.47 4.52
C GLU A 135 -4.14 -0.27 3.39
N TRP A 136 -4.65 -1.36 2.83
CA TRP A 136 -5.65 -1.31 1.76
C TRP A 136 -7.05 -0.98 2.30
N SER A 137 -7.70 0.06 1.77
CA SER A 137 -9.04 0.50 2.18
C SER A 137 -10.18 -0.09 1.32
N GLY A 138 -9.87 -0.82 0.25
CA GLY A 138 -10.84 -1.23 -0.78
C GLY A 138 -10.89 -0.27 -1.98
N LYS A 139 -10.47 0.99 -1.79
CA LYS A 139 -10.40 2.00 -2.86
C LYS A 139 -8.97 2.45 -3.17
N GLY A 140 -8.04 2.27 -2.23
CA GLY A 140 -6.64 2.70 -2.35
C GLY A 140 -5.84 2.40 -1.09
N TRP A 141 -4.57 2.81 -1.09
CA TRP A 141 -3.67 2.71 0.06
C TRP A 141 -3.90 3.87 1.04
N CYS A 142 -4.00 3.55 2.32
CA CYS A 142 -4.24 4.51 3.40
C CYS A 142 -3.20 4.35 4.52
N GLU A 143 -3.16 5.31 5.43
CA GLU A 143 -2.30 5.25 6.61
C GLU A 143 -2.61 4.02 7.50
N PRO A 144 -1.62 3.52 8.27
CA PRO A 144 -1.81 2.43 9.19
C PRO A 144 -3.00 2.65 10.14
N GLY A 145 -3.84 1.63 10.32
CA GLY A 145 -5.05 1.68 11.13
C GLY A 145 -6.31 2.21 10.42
N LYS A 146 -6.17 2.84 9.25
CA LYS A 146 -7.30 3.31 8.43
C LYS A 146 -7.69 2.32 7.32
N GLY A 147 -7.03 1.16 7.23
CA GLY A 147 -7.34 0.12 6.26
C GLY A 147 -8.65 -0.60 6.51
N MET A 148 -9.10 -1.31 5.48
CA MET A 148 -10.25 -2.21 5.58
C MET A 148 -9.87 -3.43 6.40
N ARG A 149 -10.61 -3.67 7.49
CA ARG A 149 -10.44 -4.86 8.33
C ARG A 149 -11.33 -5.99 7.84
N TYR A 150 -10.72 -7.14 7.59
CA TYR A 150 -11.40 -8.38 7.22
C TYR A 150 -11.58 -9.25 8.46
N THR A 151 -12.81 -9.63 8.78
CA THR A 151 -13.08 -10.56 9.88
C THR A 151 -12.65 -11.98 9.55
N ASN A 152 -12.74 -12.36 8.27
CA ASN A 152 -12.44 -13.72 7.80
C ASN A 152 -11.11 -13.75 7.03
N PRO A 153 -10.16 -14.64 7.39
CA PRO A 153 -8.89 -14.76 6.69
C PRO A 153 -9.05 -15.16 5.22
N ALA A 154 -10.10 -15.91 4.86
CA ALA A 154 -10.38 -16.29 3.49
C ALA A 154 -10.73 -15.08 2.61
N LEU A 155 -11.47 -14.10 3.15
CA LEU A 155 -11.80 -12.86 2.44
C LEU A 155 -10.55 -12.00 2.22
N ALA A 156 -9.68 -11.91 3.23
CA ALA A 156 -8.40 -11.22 3.11
C ALA A 156 -7.51 -11.89 2.05
N LYS A 157 -7.43 -13.23 2.02
CA LYS A 157 -6.67 -13.98 0.99
C LYS A 157 -7.23 -13.77 -0.42
N ASN A 158 -8.55 -13.83 -0.60
CA ASN A 158 -9.18 -13.60 -1.89
C ASN A 158 -8.88 -12.18 -2.40
N THR A 159 -8.99 -11.19 -1.52
CA THR A 159 -8.70 -9.80 -1.87
C THR A 159 -7.21 -9.62 -2.20
N LEU A 160 -6.31 -10.18 -1.38
CA LEU A 160 -4.87 -10.17 -1.66
C LEU A 160 -4.55 -10.76 -3.03
N GLN A 161 -5.19 -11.87 -3.42
CA GLN A 161 -5.00 -12.48 -4.72
C GLN A 161 -5.44 -11.57 -5.86
N LYS A 162 -6.59 -10.88 -5.72
CA LYS A 162 -7.03 -9.87 -6.70
C LYS A 162 -6.04 -8.73 -6.83
N LEU A 163 -5.51 -8.23 -5.70
CA LEU A 163 -4.50 -7.17 -5.70
C LEU A 163 -3.20 -7.65 -6.35
N LYS A 164 -2.75 -8.88 -6.09
CA LYS A 164 -1.58 -9.47 -6.76
C LYS A 164 -1.76 -9.62 -8.26
N ASN A 165 -2.97 -9.93 -8.73
CA ASN A 165 -3.23 -10.00 -10.17
C ASN A 165 -3.16 -8.61 -10.83
N GLN A 166 -3.53 -7.55 -10.11
CA GLN A 166 -3.43 -6.17 -10.61
C GLN A 166 -2.01 -5.60 -10.48
N TRP A 167 -1.30 -5.98 -9.43
CA TRP A 167 0.05 -5.52 -9.11
C TRP A 167 0.94 -6.70 -8.68
N PRO A 168 1.47 -7.48 -9.65
CA PRO A 168 2.23 -8.69 -9.36
C PRO A 168 3.56 -8.40 -8.63
N ASP A 169 4.18 -7.27 -8.93
CA ASP A 169 5.48 -6.88 -8.37
C ASP A 169 5.38 -6.22 -7.00
N TYR A 170 4.17 -5.94 -6.51
CA TYR A 170 3.99 -5.22 -5.24
C TYR A 170 4.16 -6.17 -4.05
N PRO A 171 4.96 -5.80 -3.04
CA PRO A 171 5.20 -6.64 -1.87
C PRO A 171 4.01 -6.56 -0.90
N LEU A 172 2.96 -7.34 -1.15
CA LEU A 172 1.73 -7.35 -0.36
C LEU A 172 1.72 -8.49 0.68
N LYS A 173 1.33 -8.16 1.93
CA LYS A 173 1.17 -9.15 3.01
C LYS A 173 -0.10 -8.91 3.83
N ILE A 174 -0.67 -9.99 4.38
CA ILE A 174 -1.78 -9.91 5.33
C ILE A 174 -1.22 -9.90 6.75
N PHE A 175 -1.67 -8.96 7.57
CA PHE A 175 -1.37 -8.90 9.00
C PHE A 175 -2.62 -9.19 9.82
N LYS A 176 -2.43 -9.87 10.96
CA LYS A 176 -3.46 -10.03 11.98
C LYS A 176 -3.28 -8.93 13.03
N ARG A 177 -4.33 -8.18 13.30
CA ARG A 177 -4.43 -7.10 14.28
C ARG A 177 -5.40 -7.49 15.38
#